data_AF-A0A9W6NEL7-F1
#
_entry.id   AF-A0A9W6NEL7-F1
#
_cell.length_a   1.000
_cell.length_b   1.000
_cell.length_c   1.000
_cell.angle_alpha   90.00
_cell.angle_beta   90.00
_cell.angle_gamma   90.00
#
_symmetry.space_group_name_H-M   'P 1'
#
loop_
_entity.id
_entity.type
_entity.pdbx_description
1 polymer ?
#
loop_
_entity_poly.entity_id
_entity_poly.type
_entity_poly.pdbx_seq_one_letter_code
_entity_poly.pdbx_strand_id
1 'polypeptide(L)'
;MKRVFAFSATLLATCVMLGNAQADDHAHWGYEGAGGPEHWAELDPANAACRASQQQSPVDIKAGESQRAALPTLDFDYKSSSADVVNNGHTVQVNLPAGSVLKVGDVSAELLQFHFHAPSEERFDGKTYPMDAHLVHKTADGKLSVVAVLFEEGNENQALKPILSALPAAGKNHAIEAFDPALLLPSDRTYYRFMGSLTTPPCSDGVSWQVLRQPVEVSKEQIAAFRALYPMNARPVQPLNGRVIEVSH
;
A
#
# COMPACT_ATOMS: atom_id res chain seq x y z
N MET A 1 52.21 25.53 -71.32
CA MET A 1 51.77 24.23 -70.76
C MET A 1 52.22 24.12 -69.30
N LYS A 2 51.33 24.36 -68.34
CA LYS A 2 51.41 23.87 -66.96
C LYS A 2 49.96 23.70 -66.46
N ARG A 3 49.60 22.47 -66.07
CA ARG A 3 48.31 22.09 -65.49
C ARG A 3 48.31 22.40 -64.00
N VAL A 4 47.21 22.91 -63.44
CA VAL A 4 46.87 22.71 -62.01
C VAL A 4 45.35 22.57 -61.87
N PHE A 5 44.98 21.66 -60.98
CA PHE A 5 43.71 20.95 -60.81
C PHE A 5 42.59 21.77 -60.17
N ALA A 6 41.35 21.40 -60.53
CA ALA A 6 40.12 21.75 -59.84
C ALA A 6 39.93 20.90 -58.57
N PHE A 7 39.42 21.51 -57.50
CA PHE A 7 38.78 20.82 -56.38
C PHE A 7 37.42 21.46 -56.12
N SER A 8 36.38 20.63 -56.25
CA SER A 8 35.00 20.94 -55.94
C SER A 8 34.76 20.70 -54.46
N ALA A 9 34.18 21.67 -53.74
CA ALA A 9 33.79 21.52 -52.33
C ALA A 9 32.25 21.57 -52.25
N THR A 10 31.65 20.40 -52.06
CA THR A 10 30.21 20.24 -51.82
C THR A 10 29.95 20.49 -50.34
N LEU A 11 29.22 21.56 -50.02
CA LEU A 11 28.82 21.89 -48.65
C LEU A 11 27.54 21.12 -48.29
N LEU A 12 27.65 20.11 -47.43
CA LEU A 12 26.52 19.37 -46.86
C LEU A 12 25.95 20.18 -45.70
N ALA A 13 24.74 20.73 -45.84
CA ALA A 13 24.03 21.39 -44.75
C ALA A 13 23.34 20.33 -43.87
N THR A 14 23.92 20.04 -42.70
CA THR A 14 23.32 19.18 -41.68
C THR A 14 22.30 19.98 -40.86
N CYS A 15 21.04 19.59 -40.98
CA CYS A 15 19.95 20.07 -40.13
C CYS A 15 20.12 19.46 -38.73
N VAL A 16 20.60 20.26 -37.78
CA VAL A 16 20.67 19.86 -36.37
C VAL A 16 19.28 20.07 -35.76
N MET A 17 18.48 19.02 -35.73
CA MET A 17 17.28 18.98 -34.89
C MET A 17 17.73 18.87 -33.44
N LEU A 18 17.77 19.99 -32.72
CA LEU A 18 17.90 20.01 -31.26
C LEU A 18 16.59 19.48 -30.67
N GLY A 19 16.52 18.16 -30.47
CA GLY A 19 15.51 17.57 -29.62
C GLY A 19 15.79 18.00 -28.18
N ASN A 20 14.94 18.86 -27.61
CA ASN A 20 14.87 19.03 -26.17
C ASN A 20 14.36 17.72 -25.57
N ALA A 21 15.27 16.86 -25.11
CA ALA A 21 14.92 15.89 -24.10
C ALA A 21 14.72 16.66 -22.79
N GLN A 22 13.49 17.12 -22.52
CA GLN A 22 13.09 17.36 -21.14
C GLN A 22 13.11 15.97 -20.48
N ALA A 23 14.15 15.70 -19.70
CA ALA A 23 14.01 14.73 -18.64
C ALA A 23 12.96 15.33 -17.71
N ASP A 24 11.76 14.76 -17.74
CA ASP A 24 10.72 15.07 -16.77
C ASP A 24 11.23 14.63 -15.40
N ASP A 25 11.91 15.55 -14.71
CA ASP A 25 12.40 15.40 -13.33
C ASP A 25 11.20 15.52 -12.37
N HIS A 26 10.21 14.65 -12.56
CA HIS A 26 9.12 14.53 -11.61
C HIS A 26 9.68 13.93 -10.33
N ALA A 27 9.43 14.61 -9.21
CA ALA A 27 9.83 14.12 -7.90
C ALA A 27 9.31 12.69 -7.70
N HIS A 28 10.17 11.80 -7.23
CA HIS A 28 9.73 10.48 -6.80
C HIS A 28 8.68 10.63 -5.69
N TRP A 29 7.62 9.83 -5.73
CA TRP A 29 6.56 9.91 -4.73
C TRP A 29 7.08 9.54 -3.32
N GLY A 30 6.40 10.06 -2.31
CA GLY A 30 6.68 9.83 -0.90
C GLY A 30 5.52 10.34 -0.05
N TYR A 31 5.78 10.63 1.22
CA TYR A 31 4.74 11.06 2.15
C TYR A 31 4.86 12.53 2.59
N GLU A 32 5.88 13.25 2.08
CA GLU A 32 6.17 14.64 2.44
C GLU A 32 6.77 15.42 1.25
N GLY A 33 6.73 16.75 1.36
CA GLY A 33 7.34 17.67 0.39
C GLY A 33 6.78 17.52 -1.01
N ALA A 34 7.61 17.74 -2.04
CA ALA A 34 7.18 17.69 -3.44
C ALA A 34 6.68 16.30 -3.88
N GLY A 35 7.04 15.22 -3.16
CA GLY A 35 6.56 13.87 -3.42
C GLY A 35 5.32 13.50 -2.61
N GLY A 36 4.78 14.40 -1.79
CA GLY A 36 3.72 14.11 -0.82
C GLY A 36 2.34 13.78 -1.43
N PRO A 37 1.39 13.24 -0.63
CA PRO A 37 0.10 12.77 -1.09
C PRO A 37 -0.76 13.81 -1.83
N GLU A 38 -0.62 15.08 -1.48
CA GLU A 38 -1.28 16.21 -2.13
C GLU A 38 -0.82 16.45 -3.58
N HIS A 39 0.39 15.96 -3.91
CA HIS A 39 1.05 16.12 -5.21
C HIS A 39 1.06 14.84 -6.05
N TRP A 40 0.69 13.66 -5.50
CA TRP A 40 0.82 12.38 -6.21
C TRP A 40 0.24 12.36 -7.63
N ALA A 41 -0.93 12.98 -7.84
CA ALA A 41 -1.58 13.04 -9.14
C ALA A 41 -0.84 13.89 -10.20
N GLU A 42 0.09 14.74 -9.76
CA GLU A 42 0.89 15.64 -10.61
C GLU A 42 2.26 15.04 -10.95
N LEU A 43 2.68 14.00 -10.22
CA LEU A 43 3.99 13.35 -10.39
C LEU A 43 4.07 12.47 -11.64
N ASP A 44 2.95 11.85 -12.02
CA ASP A 44 2.88 10.97 -13.20
C ASP A 44 1.43 10.94 -13.70
N PRO A 45 1.17 11.05 -15.02
CA PRO A 45 -0.17 10.88 -15.59
C PRO A 45 -0.90 9.59 -15.15
N ALA A 46 -0.18 8.50 -14.88
CA ALA A 46 -0.73 7.26 -14.35
C ALA A 46 -1.39 7.43 -12.97
N ASN A 47 -1.00 8.45 -12.20
CA ASN A 47 -1.51 8.73 -10.87
C ASN A 47 -2.77 9.62 -10.87
N ALA A 48 -3.37 9.90 -12.04
CA ALA A 48 -4.52 10.79 -12.14
C ALA A 48 -5.68 10.39 -11.20
N ALA A 49 -5.85 9.08 -10.93
CA ALA A 49 -6.85 8.57 -10.00
C ALA A 49 -6.67 9.09 -8.57
N CYS A 50 -5.43 9.38 -8.14
CA CYS A 50 -5.13 9.91 -6.81
C CYS A 50 -5.85 11.24 -6.50
N ARG A 51 -6.28 11.99 -7.53
CA ARG A 51 -7.09 13.21 -7.41
C ARG A 51 -8.49 13.08 -7.99
N ALA A 52 -8.63 12.39 -9.12
CA ALA A 52 -9.87 12.39 -9.90
C ALA A 52 -10.91 11.41 -9.38
N SER A 53 -10.50 10.32 -8.73
CA SER A 53 -11.44 9.31 -8.24
C SER A 53 -12.20 9.79 -7.01
N GLN A 54 -13.49 9.44 -6.98
CA GLN A 54 -14.36 9.65 -5.82
C GLN A 54 -14.44 8.44 -4.89
N GLN A 55 -13.75 7.34 -5.20
CA GLN A 55 -13.77 6.10 -4.42
C GLN A 55 -12.41 5.80 -3.78
N GLN A 56 -11.68 6.84 -3.37
CA GLN A 56 -10.33 6.69 -2.83
C GLN A 56 -10.30 6.16 -1.39
N SER A 57 -9.20 5.51 -1.03
CA SER A 57 -8.84 5.05 0.31
C SER A 57 -7.60 5.82 0.81
N PRO A 58 -7.34 5.91 2.14
CA PRO A 58 -8.13 5.35 3.23
C PRO A 58 -9.36 6.21 3.55
N VAL A 59 -10.22 5.78 4.47
CA VAL A 59 -11.42 6.52 4.90
C VAL A 59 -11.52 6.61 6.42
N ASP A 60 -12.30 7.58 6.91
CA ASP A 60 -12.73 7.61 8.30
C ASP A 60 -14.01 6.77 8.45
N ILE A 61 -13.91 5.68 9.20
CA ILE A 61 -15.02 4.77 9.46
C ILE A 61 -15.77 5.26 10.69
N LYS A 62 -17.04 5.62 10.49
CA LYS A 62 -17.90 6.07 11.56
C LYS A 62 -18.87 4.99 11.96
N ALA A 63 -18.76 4.47 13.18
CA ALA A 63 -19.56 3.33 13.63
C ALA A 63 -21.07 3.62 13.53
N GLY A 64 -21.48 4.82 13.94
CA GLY A 64 -22.87 5.25 13.96
C GLY A 64 -23.49 5.53 12.59
N GLU A 65 -22.66 5.72 11.55
CA GLU A 65 -23.11 5.95 10.16
C GLU A 65 -23.00 4.69 9.29
N SER A 66 -22.37 3.63 9.81
CA SER A 66 -22.18 2.37 9.09
C SER A 66 -23.45 1.51 9.08
N GLN A 67 -23.73 0.85 7.96
CA GLN A 67 -24.93 0.05 7.79
C GLN A 67 -24.66 -1.41 8.10
N ARG A 68 -25.46 -2.03 8.98
CA ARG A 68 -25.38 -3.47 9.21
C ARG A 68 -25.83 -4.21 7.96
N ALA A 69 -25.03 -5.17 7.51
CA ALA A 69 -25.34 -6.00 6.35
C ALA A 69 -25.02 -7.47 6.64
N ALA A 70 -25.70 -8.38 5.94
CA ALA A 70 -25.37 -9.81 5.94
C ALA A 70 -24.13 -10.06 5.09
N LEU A 71 -22.98 -9.69 5.65
CA LEU A 71 -21.69 -9.85 5.01
C LEU A 71 -21.20 -11.30 5.16
N PRO A 72 -20.56 -11.89 4.12
CA PRO A 72 -19.93 -13.20 4.26
C PRO A 72 -18.87 -13.19 5.34
N THR A 73 -18.65 -14.34 5.98
CA THR A 73 -17.51 -14.54 6.88
C THR A 73 -16.20 -14.41 6.11
N LEU A 74 -15.17 -13.90 6.79
CA LEU A 74 -13.79 -13.93 6.28
C LEU A 74 -13.15 -15.25 6.73
N ASP A 75 -12.89 -16.14 5.78
CA ASP A 75 -12.20 -17.40 6.02
C ASP A 75 -10.74 -17.29 5.54
N PHE A 76 -9.82 -17.45 6.47
CA PHE A 76 -8.38 -17.26 6.25
C PHE A 76 -7.69 -18.62 6.23
N ASP A 77 -7.43 -19.12 5.02
CA ASP A 77 -6.63 -20.33 4.81
C ASP A 77 -5.17 -19.95 4.59
N TYR A 78 -4.54 -19.45 5.65
CA TYR A 78 -3.16 -19.01 5.65
C TYR A 78 -2.22 -20.15 6.04
N LYS A 79 -1.02 -20.14 5.45
CA LYS A 79 0.01 -21.15 5.67
C LYS A 79 1.27 -20.51 6.24
N SER A 80 1.82 -21.14 7.27
CA SER A 80 3.17 -20.83 7.71
C SER A 80 4.16 -21.15 6.57
N SER A 81 5.03 -20.19 6.26
CA SER A 81 6.01 -20.30 5.18
C SER A 81 7.22 -19.41 5.45
N SER A 82 8.30 -19.60 4.70
CA SER A 82 9.37 -18.61 4.65
C SER A 82 8.84 -17.29 4.06
N ALA A 83 9.35 -16.16 4.52
CA ALA A 83 8.95 -14.86 4.02
C ALA A 83 10.16 -13.93 3.84
N ASP A 84 10.04 -12.94 2.97
CA ASP A 84 11.04 -11.89 2.79
C ASP A 84 10.53 -10.58 3.38
N VAL A 85 11.20 -10.10 4.42
CA VAL A 85 10.98 -8.75 4.97
C VAL A 85 11.76 -7.77 4.10
N VAL A 86 11.06 -6.83 3.49
CA VAL A 86 11.59 -5.86 2.53
C VAL A 86 11.34 -4.45 3.06
N ASN A 87 12.39 -3.64 3.08
CA ASN A 87 12.25 -2.20 3.30
C ASN A 87 12.32 -1.53 1.92
N ASN A 88 11.16 -1.19 1.36
CA ASN A 88 11.08 -0.72 -0.03
C ASN A 88 11.22 0.81 -0.18
N GLY A 89 11.53 1.52 0.90
CA GLY A 89 11.62 2.99 0.93
C GLY A 89 10.30 3.70 1.26
N HIS A 90 9.18 2.98 1.29
CA HIS A 90 7.85 3.52 1.64
C HIS A 90 7.18 2.81 2.83
N THR A 91 7.56 1.56 3.07
CA THR A 91 7.05 0.74 4.17
C THR A 91 8.01 -0.43 4.43
N VAL A 92 7.72 -1.17 5.50
CA VAL A 92 8.19 -2.55 5.68
C VAL A 92 7.13 -3.47 5.11
N GLN A 93 7.48 -4.19 4.06
CA GLN A 93 6.63 -5.15 3.37
C GLN A 93 7.13 -6.57 3.63
N VAL A 94 6.23 -7.53 3.78
CA VAL A 94 6.55 -8.93 3.91
C VAL A 94 5.96 -9.67 2.71
N ASN A 95 6.85 -10.23 1.89
CA ASN A 95 6.48 -11.06 0.76
C ASN A 95 6.43 -12.53 1.18
N LEU A 96 5.40 -13.24 0.73
CA LEU A 96 5.21 -14.67 1.00
C LEU A 96 5.07 -15.42 -0.32
N PRO A 97 5.42 -16.72 -0.35
CA PRO A 97 5.10 -17.56 -1.48
C PRO A 97 3.58 -17.71 -1.64
N ALA A 98 3.14 -18.05 -2.86
CA ALA A 98 1.76 -18.41 -3.14
C ALA A 98 1.28 -19.58 -2.27
N GLY A 99 -0.02 -19.59 -1.96
CA GLY A 99 -0.67 -20.69 -1.22
C GLY A 99 -1.48 -20.28 0.00
N SER A 100 -1.35 -19.05 0.47
CA SER A 100 -2.23 -18.47 1.49
C SER A 100 -3.43 -17.77 0.84
N VAL A 101 -4.64 -18.02 1.31
CA VAL A 101 -5.87 -17.55 0.65
C VAL A 101 -6.84 -16.92 1.65
N LEU A 102 -7.46 -15.82 1.25
CA LEU A 102 -8.68 -15.26 1.86
C LEU A 102 -9.89 -15.70 1.03
N LYS A 103 -10.91 -16.24 1.70
CA LYS A 103 -12.24 -16.47 1.12
C LYS A 103 -13.26 -15.52 1.74
N VAL A 104 -14.00 -14.83 0.89
CA VAL A 104 -15.11 -13.94 1.26
C VAL A 104 -16.36 -14.43 0.54
N GLY A 105 -17.13 -15.30 1.20
CA GLY A 105 -18.19 -16.05 0.53
C GLY A 105 -17.59 -16.97 -0.55
N ASP A 106 -18.08 -16.85 -1.78
CA ASP A 106 -17.61 -17.66 -2.92
C ASP A 106 -16.36 -17.08 -3.61
N VAL A 107 -15.89 -15.90 -3.17
CA VAL A 107 -14.71 -15.24 -3.76
C VAL A 107 -13.45 -15.70 -3.03
N SER A 108 -12.49 -16.21 -3.80
CA SER A 108 -11.17 -16.63 -3.32
C SER A 108 -10.09 -15.68 -3.84
N ALA A 109 -9.26 -15.16 -2.94
CA ALA A 109 -8.16 -14.25 -3.25
C ALA A 109 -6.86 -14.71 -2.57
N GLU A 110 -5.79 -14.85 -3.36
CA GLU A 110 -4.46 -15.24 -2.87
C GLU A 110 -3.80 -14.06 -2.16
N LEU A 111 -3.23 -14.28 -0.97
CA LEU A 111 -2.39 -13.32 -0.26
C LEU A 111 -1.08 -13.14 -1.01
N LEU A 112 -0.79 -11.90 -1.42
CA LEU A 112 0.43 -11.56 -2.16
C LEU A 112 1.54 -11.08 -1.22
N GLN A 113 1.17 -10.19 -0.30
CA GLN A 113 2.07 -9.54 0.65
C GLN A 113 1.24 -8.89 1.75
N PHE A 114 1.91 -8.52 2.84
CA PHE A 114 1.37 -7.53 3.76
C PHE A 114 2.42 -6.47 4.11
N HIS A 115 1.96 -5.29 4.52
CA HIS A 115 2.83 -4.17 4.87
C HIS A 115 2.19 -3.31 5.96
N PHE A 116 2.93 -2.32 6.46
CA PHE A 116 2.54 -1.55 7.65
C PHE A 116 2.53 -0.05 7.41
N HIS A 117 1.64 0.66 8.10
CA HIS A 117 1.68 2.12 8.19
C HIS A 117 1.77 2.60 9.64
N ALA A 118 2.42 3.75 9.84
CA ALA A 118 2.45 4.51 11.07
C ALA A 118 2.34 6.02 10.73
N PRO A 119 1.32 6.72 11.26
CA PRO A 119 0.18 6.19 12.00
C PRO A 119 -0.74 5.31 11.12
N SER A 120 -1.88 4.82 11.64
CA SER A 120 -2.85 4.12 10.77
C SER A 120 -3.40 5.04 9.67
N GLU A 121 -3.60 4.47 8.49
CA GLU A 121 -4.26 5.12 7.35
C GLU A 121 -5.77 5.25 7.60
N GLU A 122 -6.42 4.14 7.94
CA GLU A 122 -7.82 4.16 8.37
C GLU A 122 -7.98 4.92 9.69
N ARG A 123 -9.13 5.57 9.83
CA ARG A 123 -9.58 6.18 11.09
C ARG A 123 -10.89 5.60 11.56
N PHE A 124 -11.15 5.74 12.85
CA PHE A 124 -12.38 5.31 13.49
C PHE A 124 -12.98 6.44 14.31
N ASP A 125 -14.16 6.93 13.92
CA ASP A 125 -14.81 8.11 14.49
C ASP A 125 -13.83 9.30 14.64
N GLY A 126 -13.05 9.56 13.60
CA GLY A 126 -12.04 10.61 13.53
C GLY A 126 -10.72 10.31 14.28
N LYS A 127 -10.64 9.19 15.00
CA LYS A 127 -9.45 8.78 15.76
C LYS A 127 -8.51 7.94 14.91
N THR A 128 -7.23 8.17 15.13
CA THR A 128 -6.14 7.46 14.46
C THR A 128 -5.52 6.44 15.43
N TYR A 129 -5.12 5.29 14.91
CA TYR A 129 -4.39 4.26 15.66
C TYR A 129 -2.87 4.43 15.48
N PRO A 130 -2.03 3.93 16.41
CA PRO A 130 -0.59 4.09 16.30
C PRO A 130 0.02 3.47 15.04
N MET A 131 -0.54 2.35 14.56
CA MET A 131 -0.14 1.65 13.34
C MET A 131 -1.32 0.88 12.73
N ASP A 132 -1.18 0.45 11.48
CA ASP A 132 -2.00 -0.61 10.88
C ASP A 132 -1.14 -1.58 10.05
N ALA A 133 -1.74 -2.70 9.64
CA ALA A 133 -1.21 -3.59 8.63
C ALA A 133 -2.24 -3.80 7.52
N HIS A 134 -1.80 -3.78 6.28
CA HIS A 134 -2.61 -4.11 5.11
C HIS A 134 -2.16 -5.43 4.51
N LEU A 135 -3.04 -6.43 4.53
CA LEU A 135 -2.84 -7.72 3.90
C LEU A 135 -3.49 -7.69 2.51
N VAL A 136 -2.66 -7.72 1.47
CA VAL A 136 -3.09 -7.51 0.08
C VAL A 136 -3.31 -8.84 -0.61
N HIS A 137 -4.54 -9.03 -1.10
CA HIS A 137 -4.95 -10.24 -1.79
C HIS A 137 -5.36 -9.94 -3.23
N LYS A 138 -5.28 -10.96 -4.08
CA LYS A 138 -5.70 -10.87 -5.48
C LYS A 138 -6.46 -12.12 -5.92
N THR A 139 -7.61 -11.91 -6.56
CA THR A 139 -8.40 -12.97 -7.17
C THR A 139 -7.76 -13.44 -8.49
N ALA A 140 -8.19 -14.60 -8.99
CA ALA A 140 -7.70 -15.12 -10.28
C ALA A 140 -7.99 -14.19 -11.47
N ASP A 141 -9.07 -13.40 -11.41
CA ASP A 141 -9.41 -12.37 -12.41
C ASP A 141 -8.75 -11.00 -12.14
N GLY A 142 -7.82 -10.93 -11.19
CA GLY A 142 -6.95 -9.77 -10.96
C GLY A 142 -7.53 -8.67 -10.07
N LYS A 143 -8.70 -8.88 -9.44
CA LYS A 143 -9.30 -7.93 -8.50
C LYS A 143 -8.57 -7.99 -7.16
N LEU A 144 -8.41 -6.83 -6.52
CA LEU A 144 -7.73 -6.72 -5.24
C LEU A 144 -8.72 -6.72 -4.07
N SER A 145 -8.33 -7.41 -3.00
CA SER A 145 -9.01 -7.37 -1.70
C SER A 145 -7.97 -7.08 -0.62
N VAL A 146 -8.21 -6.06 0.20
CA VAL A 146 -7.29 -5.68 1.28
C VAL A 146 -7.97 -5.88 2.61
N VAL A 147 -7.31 -6.63 3.50
CA VAL A 147 -7.69 -6.73 4.91
C VAL A 147 -6.82 -5.77 5.70
N ALA A 148 -7.44 -4.81 6.38
CA ALA A 148 -6.73 -3.88 7.26
C ALA A 148 -6.88 -4.34 8.71
N VAL A 149 -5.75 -4.41 9.43
CA VAL A 149 -5.68 -4.70 10.86
C VAL A 149 -5.12 -3.49 11.57
N LEU A 150 -5.91 -2.89 12.46
CA LEU A 150 -5.48 -1.77 13.28
C LEU A 150 -4.67 -2.29 14.47
N PHE A 151 -3.62 -1.55 14.85
CA PHE A 151 -2.86 -1.83 16.06
C PHE A 151 -3.15 -0.79 17.13
N GLU A 152 -3.28 -1.21 18.39
CA GLU A 152 -3.34 -0.31 19.55
C GLU A 152 -2.18 -0.54 20.51
N GLU A 153 -1.74 0.50 21.24
CA GLU A 153 -0.65 0.36 22.21
C GLU A 153 -1.09 -0.56 23.35
N GLY A 154 -0.32 -1.63 23.59
CA GLY A 154 -0.62 -2.67 24.58
C GLY A 154 0.58 -3.59 24.80
N ASN A 155 0.34 -4.90 24.91
CA ASN A 155 1.39 -5.90 25.08
C ASN A 155 2.25 -6.06 23.82
N GLU A 156 3.45 -6.64 23.98
CA GLU A 156 4.32 -7.02 22.87
C GLU A 156 3.61 -7.99 21.92
N ASN A 157 3.45 -7.56 20.66
CA ASN A 157 2.92 -8.39 19.60
C ASN A 157 3.95 -9.42 19.15
N GLN A 158 3.70 -10.68 19.45
CA GLN A 158 4.63 -11.76 19.12
C GLN A 158 4.78 -11.98 17.60
N ALA A 159 3.77 -11.62 16.79
CA ALA A 159 3.86 -11.71 15.33
C ALA A 159 4.84 -10.68 14.76
N LEU A 160 4.88 -9.46 15.33
CA LEU A 160 5.79 -8.41 14.84
C LEU A 160 7.25 -8.66 15.20
N LYS A 161 7.53 -9.46 16.24
CA LYS A 161 8.89 -9.70 16.75
C LYS A 161 9.88 -10.21 15.69
N PRO A 162 9.61 -11.29 14.93
CA PRO A 162 10.52 -11.75 13.87
C PRO A 162 10.68 -10.72 12.74
N ILE A 163 9.63 -9.97 12.41
CA ILE A 163 9.66 -8.93 11.37
C ILE A 163 10.56 -7.76 11.80
N LEU A 164 10.35 -7.25 13.01
CA LEU A 164 11.12 -6.13 13.56
C LEU A 164 12.59 -6.50 13.80
N SER A 165 12.87 -7.76 14.15
CA SER A 165 14.25 -8.25 14.29
C SER A 165 14.96 -8.41 12.95
N ALA A 166 14.21 -8.55 11.85
CA ALA A 166 14.72 -8.73 10.50
C ALA A 166 14.71 -7.44 9.67
N LEU A 167 14.45 -6.26 10.27
CA LEU A 167 14.34 -5.00 9.54
C LEU A 167 15.61 -4.69 8.73
N PRO A 168 15.50 -4.65 7.39
CA PRO A 168 16.64 -4.34 6.55
C PRO A 168 16.77 -2.82 6.35
N ALA A 169 17.97 -2.39 5.92
CA ALA A 169 18.15 -1.02 5.43
C ALA A 169 17.26 -0.76 4.19
N ALA A 170 16.96 0.50 3.89
CA ALA A 170 16.15 0.87 2.72
C ALA A 170 16.73 0.28 1.42
N GLY A 171 15.84 -0.30 0.60
CA GLY A 171 16.21 -0.99 -0.65
C GLY A 171 16.82 -2.39 -0.46
N LYS A 172 16.77 -2.96 0.75
CA LYS A 172 17.26 -4.32 1.07
C LYS A 172 16.13 -5.22 1.57
N ASN A 173 16.39 -6.52 1.54
CA ASN A 173 15.51 -7.56 2.09
C ASN A 173 16.26 -8.47 3.07
N HIS A 174 15.49 -9.14 3.93
CA HIS A 174 15.95 -10.16 4.87
C HIS A 174 14.92 -11.28 4.93
N ALA A 175 15.35 -12.52 4.66
CA ALA A 175 14.49 -13.69 4.76
C ALA A 175 14.27 -14.11 6.22
N ILE A 176 13.04 -14.54 6.54
CA ILE A 176 12.68 -15.24 7.77
C ILE A 176 12.20 -16.65 7.42
N GLU A 177 12.63 -17.65 8.20
CA GLU A 177 12.44 -19.06 7.84
C GLU A 177 10.98 -19.53 7.93
N ALA A 178 10.22 -19.01 8.90
CA ALA A 178 8.84 -19.38 9.12
C ALA A 178 8.04 -18.21 9.69
N PHE A 179 6.93 -17.88 9.03
CA PHE A 179 5.97 -16.88 9.47
C PHE A 179 4.56 -17.32 9.10
N ASP A 180 3.64 -17.25 10.07
CA ASP A 180 2.22 -17.48 9.86
C ASP A 180 1.47 -16.14 9.88
N PRO A 181 0.94 -15.66 8.74
CA PRO A 181 0.24 -14.38 8.68
C PRO A 181 -1.08 -14.37 9.46
N ALA A 182 -1.62 -15.53 9.87
CA ALA A 182 -2.80 -15.57 10.72
C ALA A 182 -2.54 -14.99 12.12
N LEU A 183 -1.27 -14.93 12.55
CA LEU A 183 -0.85 -14.35 13.83
C LEU A 183 -1.07 -12.84 13.91
N LEU A 184 -1.25 -12.17 12.76
CA LEU A 184 -1.61 -10.75 12.72
C LEU A 184 -3.10 -10.51 13.00
N LEU A 185 -3.94 -11.53 12.86
CA LEU A 185 -5.39 -11.35 12.82
C LEU A 185 -6.03 -11.37 14.23
N PRO A 186 -6.91 -10.40 14.58
CA PRO A 186 -7.62 -10.31 15.86
C PRO A 186 -8.72 -11.37 16.00
N SER A 187 -8.85 -12.04 17.14
CA SER A 187 -9.82 -13.13 17.33
C SER A 187 -11.25 -12.86 16.82
N ASP A 188 -11.79 -11.66 17.03
CA ASP A 188 -13.07 -11.23 16.44
C ASP A 188 -12.84 -10.79 14.99
N ARG A 189 -13.44 -11.51 14.05
CA ARG A 189 -13.37 -11.24 12.62
C ARG A 189 -14.48 -10.29 12.13
N THR A 190 -15.21 -9.63 13.02
CA THR A 190 -16.15 -8.56 12.65
C THR A 190 -15.42 -7.46 11.89
N TYR A 191 -15.97 -7.02 10.76
CA TYR A 191 -15.28 -6.11 9.85
C TYR A 191 -16.22 -5.10 9.21
N TYR A 192 -15.62 -3.99 8.78
CA TYR A 192 -16.24 -2.99 7.93
C TYR A 192 -15.83 -3.22 6.48
N ARG A 193 -16.78 -3.07 5.55
CA ARG A 193 -16.57 -3.28 4.14
C ARG A 193 -16.96 -2.06 3.32
N PHE A 194 -16.11 -1.70 2.38
CA PHE A 194 -16.40 -0.70 1.35
C PHE A 194 -15.55 -0.94 0.10
N MET A 195 -15.98 -0.38 -1.02
CA MET A 195 -15.16 -0.30 -2.24
C MET A 195 -14.31 0.96 -2.20
N GLY A 196 -13.01 0.78 -2.44
CA GLY A 196 -12.00 1.81 -2.31
C GLY A 196 -10.94 1.73 -3.42
N SER A 197 -9.77 2.28 -3.10
CA SER A 197 -8.60 2.30 -3.96
C SER A 197 -7.38 1.71 -3.26
N LEU A 198 -6.26 1.63 -3.97
CA LEU A 198 -4.94 1.62 -3.35
C LEU A 198 -4.72 2.94 -2.59
N THR A 199 -3.99 2.88 -1.48
CA THR A 199 -3.63 4.05 -0.67
C THR A 199 -2.29 4.68 -1.07
N THR A 200 -1.65 4.13 -2.10
CA THR A 200 -0.40 4.63 -2.70
C THR A 200 -0.58 4.78 -4.22
N PRO A 201 0.25 5.60 -4.89
CA PRO A 201 0.23 5.71 -6.35
C PRO A 201 0.32 4.34 -7.05
N PRO A 202 -0.48 4.08 -8.11
CA PRO A 202 -1.31 5.03 -8.86
C PRO A 202 -2.71 5.29 -8.29
N CYS A 203 -2.98 4.87 -7.05
CA CYS A 203 -4.27 5.01 -6.36
C CYS A 203 -5.45 4.38 -7.13
N SER A 204 -5.20 3.25 -7.80
CA SER A 204 -6.21 2.53 -8.59
C SER A 204 -7.44 2.18 -7.76
N ASP A 205 -8.63 2.46 -8.30
CA ASP A 205 -9.92 2.06 -7.72
C ASP A 205 -10.19 0.55 -7.83
N GLY A 206 -11.33 0.11 -7.30
CA GLY A 206 -11.81 -1.26 -7.46
C GLY A 206 -11.23 -2.23 -6.43
N VAL A 207 -10.67 -1.71 -5.34
CA VAL A 207 -10.16 -2.50 -4.21
C VAL A 207 -11.30 -2.76 -3.24
N SER A 208 -11.57 -4.03 -2.93
CA SER A 208 -12.50 -4.41 -1.88
C SER A 208 -11.79 -4.33 -0.52
N TRP A 209 -12.22 -3.42 0.35
CA TRP A 209 -11.62 -3.25 1.69
C TRP A 209 -12.40 -4.03 2.76
N GLN A 210 -11.67 -4.69 3.67
CA GLN A 210 -12.18 -5.34 4.86
C GLN A 210 -11.38 -4.85 6.07
N VAL A 211 -11.91 -3.87 6.80
CA VAL A 211 -11.23 -3.29 7.95
C VAL A 211 -11.73 -3.99 9.20
N LEU A 212 -10.86 -4.78 9.84
CA LEU A 212 -11.25 -5.53 11.04
C LEU A 212 -11.53 -4.57 12.19
N ARG A 213 -12.65 -4.82 12.89
CA ARG A 213 -13.14 -3.92 13.95
C ARG A 213 -12.29 -4.00 15.21
N GLN A 214 -11.85 -5.20 15.58
CA GLN A 214 -11.03 -5.41 16.78
C GLN A 214 -9.57 -5.08 16.44
N PRO A 215 -8.94 -4.08 17.10
CA PRO A 215 -7.50 -3.87 16.96
C PRO A 215 -6.72 -5.02 17.63
N VAL A 216 -5.45 -5.19 17.22
CA VAL A 216 -4.51 -6.05 17.94
C VAL A 216 -3.50 -5.21 18.71
N GLU A 217 -3.01 -5.72 19.82
CA GLU A 217 -2.04 -4.97 20.64
C GLU A 217 -0.65 -4.97 19.98
N VAL A 218 0.11 -3.89 20.20
CA VAL A 218 1.52 -3.74 19.87
C VAL A 218 2.21 -2.95 20.97
N SER A 219 3.45 -3.30 21.34
CA SER A 219 4.12 -2.57 22.43
C SER A 219 4.59 -1.19 21.96
N LYS A 220 4.74 -0.28 22.92
CA LYS A 220 5.34 1.04 22.70
C LYS A 220 6.70 0.97 22.03
N GLU A 221 7.53 0.00 22.41
CA GLU A 221 8.87 -0.22 21.84
C GLU A 221 8.80 -0.69 20.39
N GLN A 222 7.83 -1.55 20.05
CA GLN A 222 7.60 -2.01 18.69
C GLN A 222 7.10 -0.86 17.79
N ILE A 223 6.17 -0.03 18.29
CA ILE A 223 5.74 1.19 17.61
C ILE A 223 6.93 2.12 17.36
N ALA A 224 7.76 2.36 18.39
CA ALA A 224 8.92 3.22 18.28
C ALA A 224 9.96 2.68 17.30
N ALA A 225 10.20 1.36 17.27
CA ALA A 225 11.12 0.72 16.35
C ALA A 225 10.68 0.90 14.88
N PHE A 226 9.38 0.74 14.60
CA PHE A 226 8.86 1.00 13.26
C PHE A 226 8.93 2.49 12.89
N ARG A 227 8.49 3.38 13.79
CA ARG A 227 8.49 4.84 13.56
C ARG A 227 9.88 5.44 13.43
N ALA A 228 10.92 4.79 13.94
CA ALA A 228 12.29 5.20 13.70
C ALA A 228 12.69 5.07 12.21
N LEU A 229 12.06 4.16 11.46
CA LEU A 229 12.22 4.02 10.01
C LEU A 229 11.20 4.88 9.26
N TYR A 230 9.95 4.83 9.69
CA TYR A 230 8.83 5.50 9.04
C TYR A 230 8.02 6.33 10.04
N PRO A 231 8.42 7.59 10.30
CA PRO A 231 7.68 8.47 11.22
C PRO A 231 6.28 8.80 10.71
N MET A 232 6.13 8.90 9.38
CA MET A 232 4.90 9.18 8.67
C MET A 232 4.94 8.47 7.32
N ASN A 233 4.12 7.42 7.16
CA ASN A 233 3.90 6.77 5.87
C ASN A 233 2.42 6.49 5.61
N ALA A 234 1.54 7.35 6.12
CA ALA A 234 0.09 7.22 5.99
C ALA A 234 -0.48 8.30 5.08
N ARG A 235 -1.27 7.92 4.07
CA ARG A 235 -2.07 8.84 3.26
C ARG A 235 -3.18 9.46 4.12
N PRO A 236 -3.50 10.75 3.94
CA PRO A 236 -4.68 11.35 4.57
C PRO A 236 -5.98 10.64 4.18
N VAL A 237 -6.95 10.58 5.11
CA VAL A 237 -8.29 10.04 4.83
C VAL A 237 -8.98 10.80 3.69
N GLN A 238 -9.70 10.04 2.88
CA GLN A 238 -10.39 10.49 1.68
C GLN A 238 -11.90 10.58 1.93
N PRO A 239 -12.60 11.51 1.28
CA PRO A 239 -14.04 11.67 1.45
C PRO A 239 -14.80 10.41 0.99
N LEU A 240 -15.88 10.07 1.69
CA LEU A 240 -16.71 8.91 1.32
C LEU A 240 -17.48 9.12 0.01
N ASN A 241 -17.80 10.36 -0.37
CA ASN A 241 -18.49 10.72 -1.62
C ASN A 241 -19.76 9.88 -1.88
N GLY A 242 -20.57 9.64 -0.83
CA GLY A 242 -21.80 8.87 -0.93
C GLY A 242 -21.64 7.35 -0.89
N ARG A 243 -20.39 6.83 -0.80
CA ARG A 243 -20.17 5.41 -0.49
C ARG A 243 -20.73 5.09 0.89
N VAL A 244 -21.34 3.91 0.98
CA VAL A 244 -21.82 3.33 2.24
C VAL A 244 -20.73 2.38 2.76
N ILE A 245 -20.43 2.49 4.04
CA ILE A 245 -19.64 1.48 4.74
C ILE A 245 -20.61 0.49 5.37
N GLU A 246 -20.43 -0.79 5.06
CA GLU A 246 -21.18 -1.89 5.66
C GLU A 246 -20.41 -2.46 6.84
N VAL A 247 -21.10 -2.98 7.86
CA VAL A 247 -20.49 -3.72 8.96
C VAL A 247 -21.08 -5.13 9.05
N SER A 248 -20.21 -6.12 9.22
CA SER A 248 -20.62 -7.51 9.41
C SER A 248 -21.29 -7.70 10.77
N HIS A 249 -22.08 -8.77 10.90
CA HIS A 249 -22.75 -9.11 12.15
C HIS A 249 -22.63 -10.59 12.49
#